data_AF-A0A7L0NBB5-F1
#
_entry.id   AF-A0A7L0NBB5-F1
#
_cell.length_a   1.000
_cell.length_b   1.000
_cell.length_c   1.000
_cell.angle_alpha   90.00
_cell.angle_beta   90.00
_cell.angle_gamma   90.00
#
_symmetry.space_group_name_H-M   'P 1'
#
loop_
_entity.id
_entity.type
_entity.pdbx_description
1 polymer ?
#
loop_
_entity_poly.entity_id
_entity_poly.type
_entity_poly.pdbx_seq_one_letter_code
_entity_poly.pdbx_strand_id
1 'polypeptide(L)'
;MASRKAPAGAGSGMGAAGRERERERERAHLELAELGPLLDGKGERESGGAPRAEEPPPTARGEEEEEEEEEEEVVRVLTLPLQAHHAMEKMEEFVYKVWEGRWRGIPYEVLPEWLKDNDYLLHGHRPPMPSFRACFGSIFRIHTETGNIWTHLLGFVLFLCLGILTMLRPNMYFMAPLQEKVVFGMFFLGAVLCLSFSWLFHTVYCHSEKVSRTFSK
;
A
#
# COMPACT_ATOMS: atom_id res chain seq x y z
N MET A 1 -22.93 -66.93 -36.29
CA MET A 1 -22.93 -65.46 -36.46
C MET A 1 -21.74 -64.94 -35.67
N ALA A 2 -20.59 -64.68 -36.32
CA ALA A 2 -20.18 -63.35 -36.83
C ALA A 2 -20.16 -62.30 -35.70
N SER A 3 -19.10 -61.54 -35.40
CA SER A 3 -18.02 -61.02 -36.24
C SER A 3 -16.88 -60.46 -35.37
N ARG A 4 -15.67 -60.37 -35.95
CA ARG A 4 -14.44 -59.72 -35.43
C ARG A 4 -14.61 -58.19 -35.30
N LYS A 5 -13.86 -57.52 -34.40
CA LYS A 5 -13.03 -56.35 -34.77
C LYS A 5 -12.00 -55.92 -33.71
N ALA A 6 -10.90 -55.40 -34.26
CA ALA A 6 -9.56 -55.03 -33.78
C ALA A 6 -9.42 -53.94 -32.68
N PRO A 7 -8.21 -53.75 -32.11
CA PRO A 7 -7.89 -52.73 -31.11
C PRO A 7 -7.51 -51.38 -31.76
N ALA A 8 -7.76 -50.26 -31.07
CA ALA A 8 -7.20 -48.97 -31.44
C ALA A 8 -7.27 -47.96 -30.29
N GLY A 9 -6.18 -47.22 -30.09
CA GLY A 9 -6.23 -45.86 -29.55
C GLY A 9 -5.65 -45.66 -28.16
N ALA A 10 -4.33 -45.55 -28.10
CA ALA A 10 -3.65 -44.84 -27.02
C ALA A 10 -4.13 -43.37 -27.01
N GLY A 11 -5.05 -43.05 -26.11
CA GLY A 11 -5.43 -41.68 -25.77
C GLY A 11 -4.58 -41.19 -24.61
N SER A 12 -3.44 -40.57 -24.93
CA SER A 12 -2.64 -39.83 -23.96
C SER A 12 -3.45 -38.64 -23.45
N GLY A 13 -4.10 -38.82 -22.30
CA GLY A 13 -4.79 -37.74 -21.60
C GLY A 13 -3.75 -36.80 -20.99
N MET A 14 -3.40 -35.74 -21.72
CA MET A 14 -2.54 -34.68 -21.20
C MET A 14 -3.23 -34.03 -19.99
N GLY A 15 -2.68 -34.26 -18.80
CA GLY A 15 -3.14 -33.64 -17.55
C GLY A 15 -3.09 -32.11 -17.61
N ALA A 16 -3.78 -31.43 -16.69
CA ALA A 16 -3.84 -29.97 -16.63
C ALA A 16 -2.45 -29.30 -16.71
N ALA A 17 -1.44 -29.89 -16.07
CA ALA A 17 -0.06 -29.44 -16.09
C ALA A 17 0.62 -29.53 -17.48
N GLY A 18 0.20 -30.46 -18.35
CA GLY A 18 0.75 -30.57 -19.71
C GLY A 18 0.17 -29.51 -20.65
N ARG A 19 -1.10 -29.15 -20.45
CA ARG A 19 -1.76 -28.07 -21.19
C ARG A 19 -1.22 -26.69 -20.83
N GLU A 20 -0.76 -26.52 -19.60
CA GLU A 20 -0.16 -25.27 -19.13
C GLU A 20 1.25 -25.05 -19.74
N ARG A 21 2.06 -26.11 -19.80
CA ARG A 21 3.38 -26.09 -20.45
C ARG A 21 3.31 -25.82 -21.96
N GLU A 22 2.26 -26.29 -22.63
CA GLU A 22 2.04 -26.02 -24.05
C GLU A 22 1.66 -24.55 -24.29
N ARG A 23 0.82 -23.97 -23.41
CA ARG A 23 0.45 -22.54 -23.45
C ARG A 23 1.61 -21.60 -23.12
N GLU A 24 2.55 -22.01 -22.27
CA GLU A 24 3.79 -21.26 -22.03
C GLU A 24 4.72 -21.30 -23.24
N ARG A 25 4.83 -22.45 -23.91
CA ARG A 25 5.62 -22.58 -25.15
C ARG A 25 5.04 -21.77 -26.29
N GLU A 26 3.73 -21.75 -26.47
CA GLU A 26 3.08 -20.89 -27.48
C GLU A 26 3.29 -19.40 -27.19
N ARG A 27 3.24 -18.98 -25.91
CA ARG A 27 3.53 -17.57 -25.54
C ARG A 27 4.98 -17.18 -25.81
N ALA A 28 5.94 -18.03 -25.47
CA ALA A 28 7.35 -17.77 -25.77
C ALA A 28 7.61 -17.70 -27.29
N HIS A 29 6.91 -18.51 -28.09
CA HIS A 29 7.03 -18.47 -29.54
C HIS A 29 6.38 -17.22 -30.17
N LEU A 30 5.34 -16.66 -29.53
CA LEU A 30 4.74 -15.39 -29.93
C LEU A 30 5.63 -14.19 -29.58
N GLU A 31 6.27 -14.18 -28.40
CA GLU A 31 7.23 -13.12 -28.04
C GLU A 31 8.46 -13.11 -28.96
N LEU A 32 8.96 -14.30 -29.34
CA LEU A 32 10.10 -14.41 -30.26
C LEU A 32 9.74 -13.95 -31.69
N ALA A 33 8.47 -14.06 -32.08
CA ALA A 33 7.98 -13.59 -33.37
C ALA A 33 7.74 -12.07 -33.43
N GLU A 34 7.43 -11.42 -32.29
CA GLU A 34 7.28 -9.95 -32.24
C GLU A 34 8.62 -9.19 -32.28
N LEU A 35 9.73 -9.81 -31.87
CA LEU A 35 11.08 -9.20 -31.90
C LEU A 35 11.80 -9.29 -33.26
N GLY A 36 11.12 -9.81 -34.29
CA GLY A 36 11.70 -10.15 -35.59
C GLY A 36 12.03 -9.05 -36.62
N PRO A 37 11.62 -7.76 -36.54
CA PRO A 37 11.88 -6.84 -37.67
C PRO A 37 12.90 -5.69 -37.49
N LEU A 38 13.77 -5.64 -36.47
CA LEU A 38 14.68 -4.47 -36.30
C LEU A 38 16.16 -4.70 -36.59
N LEU A 39 16.52 -5.73 -37.35
CA LEU A 39 17.87 -5.90 -37.88
C LEU A 39 17.84 -6.50 -39.29
N ASP A 40 17.39 -5.73 -40.28
CA ASP A 40 17.92 -5.92 -41.64
C ASP A 40 17.80 -4.66 -42.49
N GLY A 41 18.96 -4.10 -42.84
CA GLY A 41 19.12 -2.78 -43.45
C GLY A 41 20.34 -2.68 -44.34
N LYS A 42 20.53 -3.69 -45.20
CA LYS A 42 20.99 -3.57 -46.59
C LYS A 42 22.32 -2.85 -46.88
N GLY A 43 23.38 -3.65 -47.05
CA GLY A 43 24.54 -3.29 -47.86
C GLY A 43 24.39 -3.79 -49.30
N GLU A 44 24.50 -2.90 -50.28
CA GLU A 44 24.82 -3.24 -51.68
C GLU A 44 25.80 -2.20 -52.26
N ARG A 45 26.91 -2.69 -52.81
CA ARG A 45 27.93 -1.96 -53.56
C ARG A 45 27.61 -2.00 -55.05
N GLU A 46 27.85 -0.91 -55.78
CA GLU A 46 28.33 -0.97 -57.17
C GLU A 46 29.16 0.28 -57.54
N SER A 47 29.97 0.11 -58.60
CA SER A 47 31.26 0.74 -58.91
C SER A 47 31.21 1.96 -59.84
N GLY A 48 32.18 2.89 -59.72
CA GLY A 48 32.67 3.70 -60.86
C GLY A 48 33.34 5.06 -60.57
N GLY A 49 34.67 5.16 -60.80
CA GLY A 49 35.35 6.39 -61.28
C GLY A 49 36.01 7.35 -60.26
N ALA A 50 37.32 7.59 -60.41
CA ALA A 50 38.19 8.52 -59.65
C ALA A 50 38.20 9.98 -60.24
N PRO A 51 38.98 11.01 -59.75
CA PRO A 51 40.02 11.00 -58.67
C PRO A 51 40.13 12.24 -57.72
N ARG A 52 40.93 12.03 -56.64
CA ARG A 52 41.85 12.94 -55.88
C ARG A 52 41.32 14.18 -55.12
N ALA A 53 41.63 14.28 -53.81
CA ALA A 53 42.79 15.03 -53.27
C ALA A 53 42.93 14.92 -51.73
N GLU A 54 44.20 14.79 -51.29
CA GLU A 54 44.87 15.13 -50.00
C GLU A 54 44.43 14.53 -48.63
N GLU A 55 45.40 13.88 -47.96
CA GLU A 55 45.43 13.55 -46.52
C GLU A 55 46.02 14.70 -45.68
N PRO A 56 45.75 14.76 -44.34
CA PRO A 56 46.79 14.45 -43.35
C PRO A 56 46.33 13.56 -42.15
N PRO A 57 47.25 13.11 -41.24
CA PRO A 57 47.19 11.83 -40.51
C PRO A 57 46.51 11.88 -39.09
N PRO A 58 46.36 10.73 -38.38
CA PRO A 58 45.24 10.50 -37.47
C PRO A 58 45.46 10.98 -36.03
N THR A 59 44.31 11.26 -35.45
CA THR A 59 43.94 11.80 -34.14
C THR A 59 44.24 10.88 -32.95
N ALA A 60 44.87 11.41 -31.91
CA ALA A 60 44.78 10.94 -30.53
C ALA A 60 43.58 11.61 -29.83
N ARG A 61 42.37 11.43 -30.38
CA ARG A 61 41.14 12.13 -29.93
C ARG A 61 39.92 11.20 -29.81
N GLY A 62 40.03 9.94 -30.22
CA GLY A 62 38.90 8.99 -30.17
C GLY A 62 38.74 8.29 -28.82
N GLU A 63 39.82 8.13 -28.04
CA GLU A 63 39.79 7.35 -26.80
C GLU A 63 39.20 8.16 -25.62
N GLU A 64 39.41 9.49 -25.60
CA GLU A 64 38.89 10.36 -24.54
C GLU A 64 37.37 10.64 -24.70
N GLU A 65 36.87 10.71 -25.94
CA GLU A 65 35.45 10.96 -26.22
C GLU A 65 34.59 9.69 -25.98
N GLU A 66 35.15 8.48 -26.17
CA GLU A 66 34.47 7.21 -25.87
C GLU A 66 34.44 6.91 -24.35
N GLU A 67 35.50 7.25 -23.60
CA GLU A 67 35.53 7.10 -22.13
C GLU A 67 34.56 8.06 -21.42
N GLU A 68 34.41 9.31 -21.91
CA GLU A 68 33.43 10.26 -21.37
C GLU A 68 31.97 9.83 -21.63
N GLU A 69 31.68 9.24 -22.79
CA GLU A 69 30.34 8.69 -23.10
C GLU A 69 30.01 7.44 -22.28
N GLU A 70 30.97 6.54 -22.05
CA GLU A 70 30.81 5.38 -21.17
C GLU A 70 30.63 5.80 -19.70
N GLU A 71 31.40 6.79 -19.20
CA GLU A 71 31.20 7.33 -17.86
C GLU A 71 29.83 8.00 -17.71
N GLU A 72 29.38 8.78 -18.70
CA GLU A 72 28.04 9.35 -18.69
C GLU A 72 26.94 8.27 -18.71
N GLU A 73 27.12 7.19 -19.48
CA GLU A 73 26.18 6.07 -19.51
C GLU A 73 26.15 5.32 -18.18
N VAL A 74 27.32 5.04 -17.57
CA VAL A 74 27.44 4.38 -16.26
C VAL A 74 26.84 5.25 -15.15
N VAL A 75 27.07 6.57 -15.18
CA VAL A 75 26.45 7.52 -14.24
C VAL A 75 24.94 7.57 -14.43
N ARG A 76 24.42 7.53 -15.68
CA ARG A 76 22.98 7.44 -15.95
C ARG A 76 22.38 6.12 -15.46
N VAL A 77 23.06 4.99 -15.66
CA VAL A 77 22.63 3.66 -15.21
C VAL A 77 22.63 3.54 -13.69
N LEU A 78 23.58 4.16 -12.98
CA LEU A 78 23.60 4.21 -11.51
C LEU A 78 22.58 5.19 -10.92
N THR A 79 22.31 6.30 -11.60
CA THR A 79 21.36 7.32 -11.13
C THR A 79 19.90 6.95 -11.41
N LEU A 80 19.60 6.17 -12.45
CA LEU A 80 18.26 5.69 -12.78
C LEU A 80 17.58 4.91 -11.63
N PRO A 81 18.22 3.89 -11.01
CA PRO A 81 17.68 3.17 -9.85
C PRO A 81 17.46 4.07 -8.64
N LEU A 82 18.39 5.00 -8.38
CA LEU A 82 18.30 5.91 -7.24
C LEU A 82 17.19 6.95 -7.44
N GLN A 83 17.06 7.48 -8.65
CA GLN A 83 16.02 8.42 -9.05
C GLN A 83 14.64 7.75 -9.08
N ALA A 84 14.56 6.48 -9.49
CA ALA A 84 13.35 5.68 -9.37
C ALA A 84 12.96 5.47 -7.91
N HIS A 85 13.90 5.17 -7.02
CA HIS A 85 13.62 5.01 -5.59
C HIS A 85 13.09 6.32 -4.95
N HIS A 86 13.73 7.46 -5.22
CA HIS A 86 13.23 8.77 -4.77
C HIS A 86 11.89 9.15 -5.41
N ALA A 87 11.65 8.79 -6.67
CA ALA A 87 10.37 9.02 -7.32
C ALA A 87 9.27 8.13 -6.73
N MET A 88 9.58 6.88 -6.36
CA MET A 88 8.68 5.97 -5.66
C MET A 88 8.32 6.49 -4.27
N GLU A 89 9.28 6.98 -3.49
CA GLU A 89 8.99 7.60 -2.18
C GLU A 89 8.07 8.83 -2.31
N LYS A 90 8.31 9.70 -3.30
CA LYS A 90 7.42 10.84 -3.57
C LYS A 90 6.04 10.42 -4.05
N MET A 91 5.96 9.37 -4.86
CA MET A 91 4.69 8.80 -5.32
C MET A 91 3.92 8.20 -4.14
N GLU A 92 4.59 7.48 -3.24
CA GLU A 92 4.00 6.99 -2.01
C GLU A 92 3.46 8.13 -1.16
N GLU A 93 4.24 9.17 -0.89
CA GLU A 93 3.78 10.35 -0.15
C GLU A 93 2.58 11.05 -0.80
N PHE A 94 2.59 11.16 -2.13
CA PHE A 94 1.48 11.74 -2.88
C PHE A 94 0.24 10.86 -2.81
N VAL A 95 0.40 9.54 -2.95
CA VAL A 95 -0.69 8.56 -2.79
C VAL A 95 -1.23 8.63 -1.37
N TYR A 96 -0.39 8.69 -0.33
CA TYR A 96 -0.82 8.87 1.05
C TYR A 96 -1.61 10.17 1.24
N LYS A 97 -1.15 11.30 0.69
CA LYS A 97 -1.88 12.59 0.71
C LYS A 97 -3.18 12.59 -0.07
N VAL A 98 -3.24 11.91 -1.21
CA VAL A 98 -4.45 11.80 -2.02
C VAL A 98 -5.46 10.85 -1.38
N TRP A 99 -4.97 9.77 -0.76
CA TRP A 99 -5.77 8.79 -0.03
C TRP A 99 -6.38 9.37 1.25
N GLU A 100 -5.65 10.27 1.94
CA GLU A 100 -6.14 11.06 3.08
C GLU A 100 -7.46 11.80 2.78
N GLY A 101 -7.69 12.20 1.53
CA GLY A 101 -8.90 12.90 1.10
C GLY A 101 -10.06 11.99 0.66
N ARG A 102 -9.80 10.76 0.21
CA ARG A 102 -10.76 10.00 -0.61
C ARG A 102 -10.72 8.48 -0.40
N TRP A 103 -10.55 8.01 0.83
CA TRP A 103 -10.74 6.59 1.11
C TRP A 103 -12.22 6.19 1.02
N ARG A 104 -12.48 4.97 0.55
CA ARG A 104 -13.80 4.33 0.56
C ARG A 104 -13.75 3.13 1.50
N GLY A 105 -14.91 2.79 2.08
CA GLY A 105 -15.03 1.59 2.88
C GLY A 105 -14.73 0.33 2.05
N ILE A 106 -13.95 -0.58 2.60
CA ILE A 106 -13.56 -1.86 1.98
C ILE A 106 -14.37 -3.03 2.59
N PRO A 107 -14.58 -4.14 1.85
CA PRO A 107 -15.25 -5.33 2.36
C PRO A 107 -14.37 -6.13 3.33
N TYR A 108 -14.98 -6.92 4.23
CA TYR A 108 -14.30 -7.71 5.25
C TYR A 108 -13.21 -8.65 4.71
N GLU A 109 -13.47 -9.28 3.57
CA GLU A 109 -12.58 -10.31 3.01
C GLU A 109 -11.19 -9.77 2.68
N VAL A 110 -11.10 -8.50 2.25
CA VAL A 110 -9.85 -7.85 1.84
C VAL A 110 -9.15 -7.12 3.00
N LEU A 111 -9.70 -7.13 4.21
CA LEU A 111 -9.03 -6.57 5.38
C LEU A 111 -7.74 -7.35 5.67
N PRO A 112 -6.71 -6.71 6.23
CA PRO A 112 -5.60 -7.44 6.80
C PRO A 112 -6.03 -8.11 8.12
N GLU A 113 -5.38 -9.21 8.48
CA GLU A 113 -5.82 -10.09 9.58
C GLU A 113 -5.98 -9.37 10.93
N TRP A 114 -5.10 -8.42 11.24
CA TRP A 114 -5.14 -7.65 12.49
C TRP A 114 -6.30 -6.65 12.59
N LEU A 115 -7.00 -6.39 11.49
CA LEU A 115 -8.21 -5.56 11.42
C LEU A 115 -9.49 -6.39 11.37
N LYS A 116 -9.39 -7.70 11.12
CA LYS A 116 -10.51 -8.64 11.05
C LYS A 116 -10.95 -9.08 12.44
N ASP A 117 -11.75 -8.25 13.10
CA ASP A 117 -12.27 -8.52 14.45
C ASP A 117 -13.57 -9.34 14.42
N ASN A 118 -14.49 -9.00 13.51
CA ASN A 118 -15.84 -9.53 13.47
C ASN A 118 -16.30 -9.81 12.03
N ASP A 119 -16.47 -11.08 11.69
CA ASP A 119 -16.87 -11.58 10.36
C ASP A 119 -18.33 -11.31 10.00
N TYR A 120 -19.19 -10.97 10.98
CA TYR A 120 -20.56 -10.52 10.72
C TYR A 120 -20.62 -9.11 10.12
N LEU A 121 -19.55 -8.31 10.25
CA LEU A 121 -19.45 -6.98 9.65
C LEU A 121 -18.89 -7.08 8.24
N LEU A 122 -19.74 -7.24 7.24
CA LEU A 122 -19.29 -7.57 5.87
C LEU A 122 -18.68 -6.39 5.09
N HIS A 123 -19.10 -5.15 5.35
CA HIS A 123 -18.76 -3.97 4.55
C HIS A 123 -18.57 -2.70 5.38
N GLY A 124 -17.97 -1.67 4.78
CA GLY A 124 -17.86 -0.34 5.38
C GLY A 124 -16.68 -0.18 6.33
N HIS A 125 -15.70 -1.08 6.24
CA HIS A 125 -14.47 -1.03 7.02
C HIS A 125 -13.50 0.03 6.51
N ARG A 126 -12.72 0.61 7.41
CA ARG A 126 -11.65 1.53 7.02
C ARG A 126 -10.46 0.75 6.47
N PRO A 127 -9.84 1.19 5.36
CA PRO A 127 -8.57 0.62 4.93
C PRO A 127 -7.47 0.94 5.95
N PRO A 128 -6.35 0.19 5.93
CA PRO A 128 -5.18 0.55 6.70
C PRO A 128 -4.66 1.93 6.25
N MET A 129 -4.60 2.88 7.17
CA MET A 129 -4.23 4.27 6.92
C MET A 129 -3.08 4.66 7.87
N PRO A 130 -1.81 4.58 7.44
CA PRO A 130 -0.65 4.87 8.29
C PRO A 130 -0.44 6.38 8.50
N SER A 131 -1.54 7.13 8.72
CA SER A 131 -1.56 8.54 9.03
C SER A 131 -2.56 8.76 10.17
N PHE A 132 -2.06 9.29 11.30
CA PHE A 132 -2.92 9.71 12.41
C PHE A 132 -3.92 10.76 11.95
N ARG A 133 -3.52 11.69 11.07
CA ARG A 133 -4.42 12.72 10.55
C ARG A 133 -5.58 12.11 9.77
N ALA A 134 -5.34 11.06 8.98
CA ALA A 134 -6.40 10.30 8.31
C ALA A 134 -7.33 9.62 9.31
N CYS A 135 -6.77 9.00 10.35
CA CYS A 135 -7.51 8.32 11.41
C CYS A 135 -8.44 9.27 12.18
N PHE A 136 -7.91 10.41 12.67
CA PHE A 136 -8.72 11.44 13.33
C PHE A 136 -9.72 12.10 12.37
N GLY A 137 -9.35 12.30 11.10
CA GLY A 137 -10.26 12.79 10.07
C GLY A 137 -11.40 11.80 9.75
N SER A 138 -11.25 10.51 10.10
CA SER A 138 -12.29 9.50 9.91
C SER A 138 -13.43 9.60 10.93
N ILE A 139 -13.24 10.28 12.07
CA ILE A 139 -14.27 10.45 13.12
C ILE A 139 -15.58 11.04 12.54
N PHE A 140 -15.46 11.93 11.55
CA PHE A 140 -16.58 12.59 10.89
C PHE A 140 -17.09 11.84 9.65
N ARG A 141 -16.59 10.63 9.38
CA ARG A 141 -17.04 9.75 8.29
C ARG A 141 -17.81 8.56 8.85
N ILE A 142 -18.68 7.99 8.02
CA ILE A 142 -19.47 6.82 8.37
C ILE A 142 -18.69 5.56 7.98
N HIS A 143 -18.46 4.69 8.95
CA HIS A 143 -17.82 3.39 8.85
C HIS A 143 -18.20 2.53 10.06
N THR A 144 -17.75 1.27 10.10
CA THR A 144 -18.06 0.31 11.20
C THR A 144 -17.70 0.84 12.59
N GLU A 145 -16.55 1.51 12.72
CA GLU A 145 -16.06 2.07 13.99
C GLU A 145 -16.71 3.41 14.42
N THR A 146 -17.58 4.02 13.60
CA THR A 146 -18.13 5.35 13.91
C THR A 146 -18.94 5.32 15.21
N GLY A 147 -19.76 4.29 15.41
CA GLY A 147 -20.55 4.12 16.64
C GLY A 147 -19.65 3.94 17.87
N ASN A 148 -18.60 3.12 17.77
CA ASN A 148 -17.67 2.87 18.87
C ASN A 148 -16.96 4.17 19.29
N ILE A 149 -16.49 4.96 18.33
CA ILE A 149 -15.83 6.24 18.62
C ILE A 149 -16.81 7.22 19.27
N TRP A 150 -17.98 7.45 18.66
CA TRP A 150 -18.90 8.49 19.13
C TRP A 150 -19.54 8.18 20.48
N THR A 151 -19.84 6.92 20.77
CA THR A 151 -20.41 6.52 22.07
C THR A 151 -19.43 6.79 23.21
N HIS A 152 -18.17 6.40 23.05
CA HIS A 152 -17.13 6.66 24.06
C HIS A 152 -16.71 8.13 24.12
N LEU A 153 -16.66 8.84 22.98
CA LEU A 153 -16.33 10.26 22.93
C LEU A 153 -17.41 11.12 23.61
N LEU A 154 -18.69 10.83 23.35
CA LEU A 154 -19.80 11.52 24.01
C LEU A 154 -19.81 11.22 25.52
N GLY A 155 -19.58 9.96 25.89
CA GLY A 155 -19.39 9.57 27.29
C GLY A 155 -18.25 10.36 27.95
N PHE A 156 -17.10 10.47 27.28
CA PHE A 156 -15.93 11.20 27.78
C PHE A 156 -16.29 12.66 28.09
N VAL A 157 -16.93 13.36 27.14
CA VAL A 157 -17.36 14.75 27.34
C VAL A 157 -18.34 14.86 28.50
N LEU A 158 -19.32 13.96 28.59
CA LEU A 158 -20.31 13.95 29.67
C LEU A 158 -19.66 13.77 31.05
N PHE A 159 -18.81 12.75 31.23
CA PHE A 159 -18.16 12.48 32.51
C PHE A 159 -17.12 13.55 32.87
N LEU A 160 -16.45 14.15 31.89
CA LEU A 160 -15.56 15.28 32.12
C LEU A 160 -16.32 16.50 32.63
N CYS A 161 -17.41 16.89 31.96
CA CYS A 161 -18.27 17.99 32.38
C CYS A 161 -18.88 17.73 33.77
N LEU A 162 -19.42 16.53 34.00
CA LEU A 162 -20.02 16.17 35.27
C LEU A 162 -19.00 16.14 36.41
N GLY A 163 -17.79 15.67 36.15
CA GLY A 163 -16.67 15.70 37.09
C GLY A 163 -16.27 17.13 37.46
N ILE A 164 -16.10 18.01 36.48
CA ILE A 164 -15.80 19.43 36.70
C ILE A 164 -16.90 20.10 37.52
N LEU A 165 -18.17 19.93 37.12
CA LEU A 165 -19.32 20.50 37.85
C LEU A 165 -19.40 20.00 39.30
N THR A 166 -19.07 18.73 39.53
CA THR A 166 -19.03 18.14 40.88
C THR A 166 -17.90 18.76 41.72
N MET A 167 -16.72 18.99 41.14
CA MET A 167 -15.60 19.62 41.85
C MET A 167 -15.86 21.10 42.17
N LEU A 168 -16.55 21.80 41.26
CA LEU A 168 -16.93 23.20 41.41
C LEU A 168 -18.10 23.42 42.38
N ARG A 169 -18.83 22.37 42.80
CA ARG A 169 -19.89 22.53 43.80
C ARG A 169 -19.35 23.12 45.12
N PRO A 170 -20.04 24.11 45.70
CA PRO A 170 -19.66 24.70 46.99
C PRO A 170 -19.57 23.67 48.11
N ASN A 171 -18.62 23.86 49.02
CA ASN A 171 -18.36 22.93 50.12
C ASN A 171 -19.54 22.76 51.09
N MET A 172 -20.43 23.76 51.19
CA MET A 172 -21.64 23.68 52.03
C MET A 172 -22.62 22.55 51.65
N TYR A 173 -22.47 21.98 50.45
CA TYR A 173 -23.29 20.85 50.00
C TYR A 173 -22.72 19.47 50.38
N PHE A 174 -21.55 19.42 51.01
CA PHE A 174 -20.86 18.19 51.40
C PHE A 174 -20.65 18.16 52.92
N MET A 175 -20.73 16.98 53.53
CA MET A 175 -20.50 16.82 54.98
C MET A 175 -19.00 16.81 55.29
N ALA A 176 -18.21 16.18 54.43
CA ALA A 176 -16.75 16.13 54.47
C ALA A 176 -16.17 16.48 53.09
N PRO A 177 -16.10 17.79 52.72
CA PRO A 177 -15.84 18.23 51.35
C PRO A 177 -14.54 17.69 50.76
N LEU A 178 -13.47 17.56 51.55
CA LEU A 178 -12.19 17.03 51.06
C LEU A 178 -12.30 15.55 50.69
N GLN A 179 -12.76 14.72 51.62
CA GLN A 179 -12.84 13.27 51.45
C GLN A 179 -13.82 12.90 50.35
N GLU A 180 -15.00 13.52 50.33
CA GLU A 180 -16.01 13.28 49.30
C GLU A 180 -15.50 13.68 47.91
N LYS A 181 -14.89 14.86 47.76
CA LYS A 181 -14.33 15.30 46.47
C LYS A 181 -13.17 14.44 46.01
N VAL A 182 -12.34 13.93 46.91
CA VAL A 182 -11.26 12.98 46.55
C VAL A 182 -11.84 11.67 46.01
N VAL A 183 -12.85 11.10 46.68
CA VAL A 183 -13.49 9.85 46.24
C VAL A 183 -14.18 10.02 44.89
N PHE A 184 -15.00 11.07 44.73
CA PHE A 184 -15.60 11.39 43.44
C PHE A 184 -14.55 11.69 42.37
N GLY A 185 -13.47 12.39 42.73
CA GLY A 185 -12.36 12.70 41.85
C GLY A 185 -11.68 11.44 41.30
N MET A 186 -11.40 10.44 42.14
CA MET A 186 -10.84 9.17 41.68
C MET A 186 -11.80 8.42 40.74
N PHE A 187 -13.10 8.43 41.03
CA PHE A 187 -14.12 7.83 40.16
C PHE A 187 -14.14 8.51 38.78
N PHE A 188 -14.24 9.84 38.74
CA PHE A 188 -14.26 10.59 37.48
C PHE A 188 -12.94 10.44 36.71
N LEU A 189 -11.80 10.43 37.41
CA LEU A 189 -10.50 10.20 36.77
C LEU A 189 -10.46 8.83 36.09
N GLY A 190 -10.90 7.77 36.77
CA GLY A 190 -10.97 6.43 36.19
C GLY A 190 -11.91 6.37 34.96
N ALA A 191 -13.10 6.97 35.08
CA ALA A 191 -14.06 7.02 33.97
C ALA A 191 -13.51 7.78 32.76
N VAL A 192 -12.92 8.96 32.98
CA VAL A 192 -12.34 9.79 31.92
C VAL A 192 -11.17 9.07 31.25
N LEU A 193 -10.26 8.44 31.99
CA LEU A 193 -9.14 7.69 31.42
C LEU A 193 -9.63 6.48 30.60
N CYS A 194 -10.57 5.71 31.14
CA CYS A 194 -11.14 4.54 30.45
C CYS A 194 -11.79 4.93 29.12
N LEU A 195 -12.65 5.95 29.14
CA LEU A 195 -13.32 6.43 27.93
C LEU A 195 -12.30 7.01 26.94
N SER A 196 -11.29 7.74 27.44
CA SER A 196 -10.22 8.31 26.61
C SER A 196 -9.47 7.25 25.83
N PHE A 197 -8.99 6.20 26.51
CA PHE A 197 -8.27 5.13 25.84
C PHE A 197 -9.15 4.37 24.84
N SER A 198 -10.42 4.14 25.18
CA SER A 198 -11.36 3.47 24.27
C SER A 198 -11.56 4.24 22.96
N TRP A 199 -12.00 5.51 23.01
CA TRP A 199 -12.28 6.26 21.77
C TRP A 199 -11.01 6.53 20.96
N LEU A 200 -9.86 6.71 21.62
CA LEU A 200 -8.56 6.84 20.95
C LEU A 200 -8.20 5.56 20.22
N PHE A 201 -8.29 4.40 20.90
CA PHE A 201 -8.05 3.09 20.29
C PHE A 201 -8.91 2.89 19.05
N HIS A 202 -10.24 3.07 19.16
CA HIS A 202 -11.13 2.93 18.00
C HIS A 202 -10.85 3.95 16.90
N THR A 203 -10.30 5.12 17.22
CA THR A 203 -9.89 6.12 16.21
C THR A 203 -8.64 5.66 15.45
N VAL A 204 -7.61 5.18 16.15
CA VAL A 204 -6.33 4.77 15.55
C VAL A 204 -6.28 3.28 15.19
N TYR A 205 -7.38 2.55 15.37
CA TYR A 205 -7.47 1.11 15.12
C TYR A 205 -7.07 0.73 13.70
N CYS A 206 -7.31 1.59 12.70
CA CYS A 206 -6.91 1.34 11.31
C CYS A 206 -5.51 1.87 10.94
N HIS A 207 -4.70 2.36 11.89
CA HIS A 207 -3.44 3.01 11.58
C HIS A 207 -2.36 2.04 11.06
N SER A 208 -1.95 1.13 11.92
CA SER A 208 -0.99 0.07 11.61
C SER A 208 -1.06 -1.00 12.70
N GLU A 209 -0.62 -2.22 12.39
CA GLU A 209 -0.65 -3.34 13.35
C GLU A 209 0.09 -3.01 14.65
N LYS A 210 1.25 -2.34 14.57
CA LYS A 210 2.03 -1.92 15.74
C LYS A 210 1.27 -0.95 16.63
N VAL A 211 0.59 0.03 16.03
CA VAL A 211 -0.19 1.03 16.76
C VAL A 211 -1.43 0.39 17.37
N SER A 212 -2.17 -0.40 16.59
CA SER A 212 -3.33 -1.16 17.08
C SER A 212 -2.96 -2.07 18.26
N ARG A 213 -1.85 -2.81 18.15
CA ARG A 213 -1.35 -3.67 19.24
C ARG A 213 -0.84 -2.91 20.46
N THR A 214 -0.48 -1.64 20.33
CA THR A 214 -0.02 -0.83 21.46
C THR A 214 -1.20 -0.21 22.19
N PHE A 215 -2.21 0.26 21.46
CA PHE A 215 -3.41 0.88 22.03
C PHE A 215 -4.45 -0.14 22.54
N SER A 216 -4.32 -1.42 22.19
CA SER A 216 -5.17 -2.51 22.71
C SER A 216 -4.69 -3.11 24.03
N LYS A 217 -3.54 -2.69 24.56
CA LYS A 217 -3.04 -3.11 25.87
C LYS A 217 -3.57 -2.22 26.98
#